data_AF-A0A0Z8KVG6-F1
#
_entry.id   AF-A0A0Z8KVG6-F1
#
_cell.length_a   1.000
_cell.length_b   1.000
_cell.length_c   1.000
_cell.angle_alpha   90.00
_cell.angle_beta   90.00
_cell.angle_gamma   90.00
#
_symmetry.space_group_name_H-M   'P 1'
#
loop_
_entity.id
_entity.type
_entity.pdbx_description
1 polymer ?
#
loop_
_entity_poly.entity_id
_entity_poly.type
_entity_poly.pdbx_seq_one_letter_code
_entity_poly.pdbx_strand_id
1 'polypeptide(L)'
;MNSELKKVDDFLNNFIQKNNKQKSNIFLRLNEVEYYEENKSGTFCHYPGCGDVAIDSHTYPKSFLRKIAGGNKVFATDIKHIVGNSYDVGVSDLVKDTHIKKSGVQPLFCKKHDADIFKAIEVKNINTDLETYLCLFLYRSYIYDYQLESEVHNPSVNRKINIDRPYSKKISKEDEIRYLFEQELSTKLISENASFHNSDIIKNKFDAIFLGKESQIILIFVSISN
;
A
#
# COMPACT_ATOMS: atom_id res chain seq x y z
N MET A 1 -25.06 -5.01 5.92
CA MET A 1 -23.71 -4.43 5.70
C MET A 1 -23.85 -2.91 5.78
N ASN A 2 -23.04 -2.25 6.62
CA ASN A 2 -23.30 -0.97 7.30
C ASN A 2 -23.81 0.19 6.40
N SER A 3 -25.04 0.63 6.63
CA SER A 3 -25.62 1.83 6.00
C SER A 3 -24.81 3.10 6.27
N GLU A 4 -24.09 3.14 7.38
CA GLU A 4 -23.28 4.30 7.79
C GLU A 4 -22.03 4.47 6.94
N LEU A 5 -21.34 3.39 6.55
CA LEU A 5 -20.18 3.48 5.66
C LEU A 5 -20.59 4.02 4.28
N LYS A 6 -21.73 3.56 3.77
CA LYS A 6 -22.29 4.05 2.51
C LYS A 6 -22.67 5.53 2.58
N LYS A 7 -23.25 6.00 3.70
CA LYS A 7 -23.56 7.42 3.91
C LYS A 7 -22.32 8.30 3.95
N VAL A 8 -21.25 7.85 4.60
CA VAL A 8 -19.98 8.60 4.65
C VAL A 8 -19.36 8.68 3.26
N ASP A 9 -19.34 7.57 2.53
CA ASP A 9 -18.85 7.51 1.16
C ASP A 9 -19.67 8.44 0.25
N ASP A 10 -21.00 8.33 0.27
CA ASP A 10 -21.91 9.21 -0.47
C ASP A 10 -21.69 10.70 -0.11
N PHE A 11 -21.44 11.04 1.15
CA PHE A 11 -21.17 12.42 1.59
C PHE A 11 -19.84 12.95 1.03
N LEU A 12 -18.75 12.19 1.16
CA LEU A 12 -17.43 12.57 0.64
C LEU A 12 -17.48 12.71 -0.89
N ASN A 13 -18.15 11.78 -1.56
CA ASN A 13 -18.36 11.76 -3.00
C ASN A 13 -19.09 13.02 -3.47
N ASN A 14 -20.18 13.39 -2.80
CA ASN A 14 -20.96 14.59 -3.12
C ASN A 14 -20.20 15.90 -2.82
N PHE A 15 -19.44 15.95 -1.72
CA PHE A 15 -18.67 17.14 -1.34
C PHE A 15 -17.57 17.43 -2.37
N ILE A 16 -16.81 16.42 -2.77
CA ILE A 16 -15.71 16.59 -3.72
C ILE A 16 -16.25 16.79 -5.13
N GLN A 17 -17.29 16.08 -5.58
CA GLN A 17 -17.88 16.30 -6.92
C GLN A 17 -18.43 17.73 -7.11
N LYS A 18 -18.98 18.34 -6.05
CA LYS A 18 -19.42 19.75 -6.11
C LYS A 18 -18.27 20.74 -6.24
N ASN A 19 -17.09 20.37 -5.73
CA ASN A 19 -15.92 21.27 -5.65
C ASN A 19 -14.88 21.01 -6.76
N ASN A 20 -14.83 19.80 -7.34
CA ASN A 20 -13.92 19.43 -8.43
C ASN A 20 -14.64 19.40 -9.78
N LYS A 21 -14.41 20.42 -10.61
CA LYS A 21 -14.73 20.41 -12.05
C LYS A 21 -13.69 19.62 -12.87
N GLN A 22 -13.13 18.56 -12.29
CA GLN A 22 -12.09 17.78 -12.95
C GLN A 22 -12.71 16.97 -14.09
N LYS A 23 -12.18 17.14 -15.31
CA LYS A 23 -12.55 16.30 -16.45
C LYS A 23 -11.79 14.98 -16.34
N SER A 24 -12.45 13.85 -16.58
CA SER A 24 -11.76 12.57 -16.67
C SER A 24 -10.76 12.59 -17.81
N ASN A 25 -9.58 12.03 -17.55
CA ASN A 25 -8.57 11.76 -18.54
C ASN A 25 -8.11 10.30 -18.38
N ILE A 26 -8.70 9.43 -19.19
CA ILE A 26 -8.40 7.99 -19.18
C ILE A 26 -6.93 7.68 -19.49
N PHE A 27 -6.24 8.52 -20.26
CA PHE A 27 -4.84 8.29 -20.63
C PHE A 27 -3.89 8.64 -19.49
N LEU A 28 -4.17 9.69 -18.71
CA LEU A 28 -3.44 9.99 -17.47
C LEU A 28 -3.73 8.93 -16.40
N ARG A 29 -4.97 8.42 -16.31
CA ARG A 29 -5.31 7.28 -15.45
C ARG A 29 -4.50 6.02 -15.80
N LEU A 30 -4.40 5.68 -17.09
CA LEU A 30 -3.57 4.55 -17.53
C LEU A 30 -2.09 4.76 -17.17
N ASN A 31 -1.60 6.00 -17.31
CA ASN A 31 -0.25 6.38 -16.91
C ASN A 31 -0.01 6.10 -15.42
N GLU A 32 -0.84 6.63 -14.52
CA GLU A 32 -0.72 6.42 -13.07
C GLU A 32 -0.77 4.95 -12.67
N VAL A 33 -1.69 4.19 -13.27
CA VAL A 33 -1.83 2.76 -12.99
C VAL A 33 -0.57 1.98 -13.39
N GLU A 34 0.02 2.29 -14.53
CA GLU A 34 1.27 1.65 -14.95
C GLU A 34 2.46 2.08 -14.08
N TYR A 35 2.57 3.36 -13.73
CA TYR A 35 3.62 3.83 -12.80
C TYR A 35 3.57 3.13 -11.46
N TYR A 36 2.37 2.97 -10.90
CA TYR A 36 2.18 2.25 -9.65
C TYR A 36 2.71 0.81 -9.75
N GLU A 37 2.39 0.10 -10.85
CA GLU A 37 2.88 -1.26 -11.08
C GLU A 37 4.39 -1.33 -11.35
N GLU A 38 4.95 -0.35 -12.05
CA GLU A 38 6.40 -0.24 -12.29
C GLU A 38 7.17 -0.02 -10.99
N ASN A 39 6.68 0.86 -10.11
CA ASN A 39 7.29 1.11 -8.79
C ASN A 39 7.25 -0.11 -7.87
N LYS A 40 6.17 -0.90 -7.98
CA LYS A 40 5.97 -2.15 -7.24
C LYS A 40 6.78 -3.31 -7.83
N SER A 41 7.12 -3.26 -9.10
CA SER A 41 7.79 -4.36 -9.81
C SER A 41 9.23 -4.54 -9.34
N GLY A 42 9.63 -5.78 -9.09
CA GLY A 42 11.00 -6.11 -8.72
C GLY A 42 11.37 -5.74 -7.27
N THR A 43 10.40 -5.42 -6.42
CA THR A 43 10.62 -5.24 -4.98
C THR A 43 11.35 -6.44 -4.39
N PHE A 44 12.46 -6.17 -3.69
CA PHE A 44 13.20 -7.18 -2.96
C PHE A 44 12.48 -7.56 -1.67
N CYS A 45 12.73 -8.78 -1.21
CA CYS A 45 12.25 -9.25 0.08
C CYS A 45 12.70 -8.29 1.21
N HIS A 46 11.75 -7.87 2.04
CA HIS A 46 12.01 -6.95 3.14
C HIS A 46 12.72 -7.58 4.34
N TYR A 47 12.89 -8.92 4.34
CA TYR A 47 13.63 -9.61 5.39
C TYR A 47 15.11 -9.20 5.35
N PRO A 48 15.71 -8.86 6.50
CA PRO A 48 17.05 -8.29 6.55
C PRO A 48 18.10 -9.19 5.89
N GLY A 49 18.86 -8.61 4.95
CA GLY A 49 19.92 -9.29 4.21
C GLY A 49 19.44 -10.24 3.11
N CYS A 50 18.14 -10.29 2.82
CA CYS A 50 17.61 -11.08 1.70
C CYS A 50 17.75 -10.33 0.37
N GLY A 51 18.30 -10.98 -0.65
CA GLY A 51 18.39 -10.44 -2.02
C GLY A 51 17.38 -11.02 -3.00
N ASP A 52 16.46 -11.88 -2.54
CA ASP A 52 15.45 -12.50 -3.39
C ASP A 52 14.31 -11.53 -3.69
N VAL A 53 13.65 -11.72 -4.84
CA VAL A 53 12.45 -10.96 -5.21
C VAL A 53 11.28 -11.35 -4.31
N ALA A 54 10.55 -10.35 -3.83
CA ALA A 54 9.35 -10.55 -3.02
C ALA A 54 8.19 -11.12 -3.83
N ILE A 55 7.34 -11.90 -3.17
CA ILE A 55 6.06 -12.36 -3.71
C ILE A 55 4.92 -11.53 -3.12
N ASP A 56 3.76 -11.59 -3.78
CA ASP A 56 2.50 -11.08 -3.26
C ASP A 56 2.09 -11.80 -1.95
N SER A 57 2.54 -11.24 -0.83
CA SER A 57 2.29 -11.68 0.54
C SER A 57 0.98 -11.11 1.06
N HIS A 58 0.21 -11.91 1.80
CA HIS A 58 -0.98 -11.47 2.52
C HIS A 58 -0.59 -10.88 3.88
N THR A 59 -0.95 -9.62 4.15
CA THR A 59 -0.75 -8.99 5.47
C THR A 59 -1.54 -9.72 6.55
N TYR A 60 -2.79 -10.06 6.25
CA TYR A 60 -3.69 -10.75 7.18
C TYR A 60 -3.75 -12.24 6.86
N PRO A 61 -3.73 -13.13 7.87
CA PRO A 61 -3.97 -14.55 7.66
C PRO A 61 -5.30 -14.77 6.92
N LYS A 62 -5.30 -15.60 5.87
CA LYS A 62 -6.52 -15.91 5.10
C LYS A 62 -7.63 -16.50 5.97
N SER A 63 -7.26 -17.22 7.02
CA SER A 63 -8.17 -17.75 8.03
C SER A 63 -8.93 -16.65 8.77
N PHE A 64 -8.29 -15.51 9.04
CA PHE A 64 -8.91 -14.33 9.63
C PHE A 64 -9.84 -13.63 8.64
N LEU A 65 -9.36 -13.35 7.42
CA LEU A 65 -10.18 -12.71 6.38
C LEU A 65 -11.48 -13.48 6.09
N ARG A 66 -11.45 -14.82 6.09
CA ARG A 66 -12.65 -15.65 5.90
C ARG A 66 -13.71 -15.47 6.98
N LYS A 67 -13.33 -15.09 8.22
CA LYS A 67 -14.29 -14.87 9.32
C LYS A 67 -15.09 -13.59 9.15
N ILE A 68 -14.50 -12.58 8.49
CA ILE A 68 -15.12 -11.26 8.30
C ILE A 68 -15.68 -11.05 6.89
N ALA A 69 -15.42 -12.00 5.97
CA ALA A 69 -15.83 -11.87 4.58
C ALA A 69 -17.30 -12.19 4.34
N GLY A 70 -17.98 -11.35 3.56
CA GLY A 70 -19.27 -11.67 2.93
C GLY A 70 -19.03 -12.26 1.55
N GLY A 71 -19.33 -13.54 1.33
CA GLY A 71 -19.17 -14.18 0.01
C GLY A 71 -17.74 -14.13 -0.54
N ASN A 72 -16.72 -14.35 0.31
CA ASN A 72 -15.28 -14.23 0.00
C ASN A 72 -14.81 -12.81 -0.36
N LYS A 73 -15.59 -11.78 -0.04
CA LYS A 73 -15.22 -10.38 -0.22
C LYS A 73 -15.15 -9.65 1.11
N VAL A 74 -14.24 -8.70 1.18
CA VAL A 74 -14.08 -7.74 2.28
C VAL A 74 -13.96 -6.35 1.69
N PHE A 75 -14.32 -5.33 2.46
CA PHE A 75 -14.00 -3.96 2.13
C PHE A 75 -12.52 -3.70 2.38
N ALA A 76 -11.80 -3.25 1.36
CA ALA A 76 -10.37 -2.96 1.46
C ALA A 76 -10.02 -1.73 0.62
N THR A 77 -8.98 -1.02 1.07
CA THR A 77 -8.31 0.01 0.30
C THR A 77 -7.56 -0.61 -0.87
N ASP A 78 -7.67 -0.01 -2.05
CA ASP A 78 -6.92 -0.41 -3.24
C ASP A 78 -6.14 0.81 -3.75
N ILE A 79 -4.88 0.92 -3.34
CA ILE A 79 -4.02 2.07 -3.67
C ILE A 79 -3.90 2.24 -5.18
N LYS A 80 -3.76 1.15 -5.95
CA LYS A 80 -3.75 1.18 -7.42
C LYS A 80 -5.01 1.83 -7.98
N HIS A 81 -6.16 1.49 -7.41
CA HIS A 81 -7.44 2.08 -7.80
C HIS A 81 -7.51 3.58 -7.45
N ILE A 82 -7.08 3.94 -6.24
CA ILE A 82 -7.06 5.32 -5.75
C ILE A 82 -6.20 6.20 -6.65
N VAL A 83 -4.93 5.81 -6.89
CA VAL A 83 -4.00 6.61 -7.71
C VAL A 83 -4.46 6.71 -9.16
N GLY A 84 -4.99 5.63 -9.73
CA GLY A 84 -5.53 5.66 -11.08
C GLY A 84 -6.75 6.57 -11.22
N ASN A 85 -7.60 6.64 -10.20
CA ASN A 85 -8.82 7.46 -10.22
C ASN A 85 -8.55 8.94 -9.93
N SER A 86 -7.33 9.33 -9.55
CA SER A 86 -6.93 10.74 -9.41
C SER A 86 -7.16 11.57 -10.68
N TYR A 87 -7.34 10.91 -11.83
CA TYR A 87 -7.62 11.52 -13.13
C TYR A 87 -8.98 11.10 -13.72
N ASP A 88 -9.91 10.59 -12.91
CA ASP A 88 -11.28 10.24 -13.34
C ASP A 88 -12.33 11.25 -12.82
N VAL A 89 -13.58 11.17 -13.28
CA VAL A 89 -14.70 11.98 -12.76
C VAL A 89 -15.30 11.30 -11.54
N GLY A 90 -15.38 12.04 -10.43
CA GLY A 90 -15.93 11.54 -9.19
C GLY A 90 -14.85 11.02 -8.25
N VAL A 91 -15.17 10.96 -6.98
CA VAL A 91 -14.24 10.52 -5.95
C VAL A 91 -13.98 9.04 -6.10
N SER A 92 -12.70 8.70 -5.94
CA SER A 92 -12.19 7.35 -5.74
C SER A 92 -13.00 6.62 -4.68
N ASP A 93 -13.57 5.45 -4.99
CA ASP A 93 -13.95 4.46 -3.98
C ASP A 93 -12.68 4.12 -3.17
N LEU A 94 -12.42 4.89 -2.09
CA LEU A 94 -11.24 4.72 -1.22
C LEU A 94 -11.23 3.32 -0.62
N VAL A 95 -12.42 2.75 -0.47
CA VAL A 95 -12.67 1.41 0.02
C VAL A 95 -13.63 0.73 -0.95
N LYS A 96 -13.27 -0.47 -1.42
CA LYS A 96 -14.13 -1.23 -2.33
C LYS A 96 -14.23 -2.70 -1.94
N ASP A 97 -15.26 -3.35 -2.45
CA ASP A 97 -15.45 -4.79 -2.35
C ASP A 97 -14.29 -5.53 -3.05
N THR A 98 -13.42 -6.13 -2.24
CA THR A 98 -12.21 -6.81 -2.70
C THR A 98 -12.25 -8.27 -2.30
N HIS A 99 -11.94 -9.16 -3.23
CA HIS A 99 -11.83 -10.58 -2.92
C HIS A 99 -10.72 -10.81 -1.88
N ILE A 100 -10.95 -11.65 -0.87
CA ILE A 100 -9.93 -11.98 0.16
C ILE A 100 -8.58 -12.47 -0.39
N LYS A 101 -8.50 -12.91 -1.65
CA LYS A 101 -7.24 -13.30 -2.31
C LYS A 101 -6.38 -12.10 -2.73
N LYS A 102 -6.96 -10.89 -2.75
CA LYS A 102 -6.34 -9.64 -3.19
C LYS A 102 -6.32 -8.57 -2.08
N SER A 103 -7.08 -8.75 -1.01
CA SER A 103 -7.10 -7.84 0.14
C SER A 103 -5.81 -7.91 0.93
N GLY A 104 -5.18 -6.74 1.16
CA GLY A 104 -3.93 -6.63 1.93
C GLY A 104 -2.81 -7.46 1.32
N VAL A 105 -2.64 -7.38 -0.01
CA VAL A 105 -1.63 -8.15 -0.74
C VAL A 105 -0.61 -7.20 -1.36
N GLN A 106 0.66 -7.36 -1.00
CA GLN A 106 1.78 -6.57 -1.51
C GLN A 106 3.06 -7.41 -1.65
N PRO A 107 4.08 -6.96 -2.40
CA PRO A 107 5.32 -7.70 -2.56
C PRO A 107 6.19 -7.48 -1.31
N LEU A 108 5.98 -8.30 -0.27
CA LEU A 108 6.61 -8.08 1.04
C LEU A 108 7.82 -8.98 1.26
N PHE A 109 7.64 -10.29 1.09
CA PHE A 109 8.66 -11.28 1.42
C PHE A 109 8.86 -12.25 0.25
N CYS A 110 10.05 -12.82 0.10
CA CYS A 110 10.24 -13.91 -0.85
C CYS A 110 9.50 -15.16 -0.37
N LYS A 111 9.27 -16.11 -1.27
CA LYS A 111 8.52 -17.34 -0.98
C LYS A 111 9.02 -18.09 0.27
N LYS A 112 10.33 -18.10 0.49
CA LYS A 112 10.95 -18.76 1.64
C LYS A 112 10.60 -18.03 2.94
N HIS A 113 10.90 -16.74 3.04
CA HIS A 113 10.65 -15.96 4.26
C HIS A 113 9.15 -15.81 4.56
N ASP A 114 8.32 -15.65 3.53
CA ASP A 114 6.86 -15.60 3.72
C ASP A 114 6.33 -16.90 4.36
N ALA A 115 6.80 -18.04 3.87
CA ALA A 115 6.36 -19.35 4.36
C ALA A 115 6.97 -19.72 5.72
N ASP A 116 8.28 -19.52 5.91
CA ASP A 116 9.01 -20.01 7.08
C ASP A 116 8.74 -19.15 8.32
N ILE A 117 8.74 -17.82 8.18
CA ILE A 117 8.60 -16.88 9.30
C ILE A 117 7.15 -16.85 9.78
N PHE A 118 6.20 -16.71 8.86
CA PHE A 118 4.79 -16.52 9.23
C PHE A 118 4.02 -17.82 9.39
N LYS A 119 4.66 -18.98 9.20
CA LYS A 119 4.05 -20.29 9.46
C LYS A 119 3.37 -20.35 10.83
N ALA A 120 4.03 -19.79 11.84
CA ALA A 120 3.59 -19.74 13.23
C ALA A 120 2.24 -19.05 13.42
N ILE A 121 1.93 -18.02 12.62
CA ILE A 121 0.68 -17.25 12.72
C ILE A 121 -0.37 -17.66 11.67
N GLU A 122 0.00 -18.49 10.69
CA GLU A 122 -0.90 -18.93 9.62
C GLU A 122 -1.45 -20.35 9.78
N VAL A 123 -0.65 -21.27 10.36
CA VAL A 123 -0.99 -22.69 10.46
C VAL A 123 -1.68 -22.98 11.79
N LYS A 124 -2.93 -23.45 11.74
CA LYS A 124 -3.78 -23.70 12.92
C LYS A 124 -3.19 -24.67 13.96
N ASN A 125 -2.28 -25.55 13.56
CA ASN A 125 -1.75 -26.62 14.42
C ASN A 125 -0.38 -26.28 15.04
N ILE A 126 0.10 -25.05 14.89
CA ILE A 126 1.30 -24.58 15.57
C ILE A 126 0.86 -23.83 16.83
N ASN A 127 1.39 -24.27 17.98
CA ASN A 127 1.17 -23.57 19.23
C ASN A 127 2.17 -22.43 19.34
N THR A 128 1.73 -21.22 19.00
CA THR A 128 2.52 -19.99 19.09
C THR A 128 2.02 -19.17 20.27
N ASP A 129 2.91 -18.77 21.16
CA ASP A 129 2.56 -17.91 22.28
C ASP A 129 2.11 -16.52 21.78
N LEU A 130 1.38 -15.80 22.63
CA LEU A 130 0.76 -14.53 22.25
C LEU A 130 1.79 -13.47 21.86
N GLU A 131 2.94 -13.43 22.54
CA GLU A 131 3.98 -12.43 22.30
C GLU A 131 4.61 -12.64 20.92
N THR A 132 5.00 -13.87 20.61
CA THR A 132 5.50 -14.26 19.28
C THR A 132 4.45 -13.98 18.20
N TYR A 133 3.18 -14.31 18.44
CA TYR A 133 2.10 -14.06 17.49
C TYR A 133 1.96 -12.56 17.18
N LEU A 134 1.92 -11.73 18.22
CA LEU A 134 1.77 -10.27 18.07
C LEU A 134 2.99 -9.66 17.38
N CYS A 135 4.20 -10.11 17.71
CA CYS A 135 5.44 -9.63 17.09
C CYS A 135 5.46 -9.93 15.58
N LEU A 136 5.15 -11.18 15.19
CA LEU A 136 5.11 -11.58 13.77
C LEU A 136 4.01 -10.87 12.99
N PHE A 137 2.82 -10.74 13.59
CA PHE A 137 1.70 -10.03 12.97
C PHE A 137 2.02 -8.54 12.78
N LEU A 138 2.60 -7.90 13.81
CA LEU A 138 3.00 -6.50 13.76
C LEU A 138 4.10 -6.29 12.72
N TYR A 139 5.11 -7.16 12.64
CA TYR A 139 6.15 -7.06 11.62
C TYR A 139 5.57 -7.12 10.22
N ARG A 140 4.67 -8.08 9.94
CA ARG A 140 4.06 -8.21 8.61
C ARG A 140 3.18 -7.01 8.26
N SER A 141 2.43 -6.51 9.23
CA SER A 141 1.56 -5.32 9.07
C SER A 141 2.38 -4.07 8.83
N TYR A 142 3.45 -3.89 9.61
CA TYR A 142 4.38 -2.78 9.45
C TYR A 142 5.08 -2.81 8.10
N ILE A 143 5.57 -3.96 7.65
CA ILE A 143 6.23 -4.09 6.34
C ILE A 143 5.25 -3.84 5.19
N TYR A 144 3.96 -4.18 5.36
CA TYR A 144 2.93 -3.78 4.42
C TYR A 144 2.77 -2.27 4.31
N ASP A 145 2.66 -1.57 5.45
CA ASP A 145 2.55 -0.11 5.47
C ASP A 145 3.84 0.54 4.93
N TYR A 146 5.01 0.06 5.33
CA TYR A 146 6.32 0.49 4.81
C TYR A 146 6.39 0.35 3.28
N GLN A 147 5.90 -0.76 2.72
CA GLN A 147 5.86 -0.97 1.28
C GLN A 147 4.94 0.04 0.59
N LEU A 148 3.72 0.27 1.12
CA LEU A 148 2.81 1.27 0.58
C LEU A 148 3.41 2.68 0.61
N GLU A 149 4.03 3.04 1.74
CA GLU A 149 4.71 4.31 1.91
C GLU A 149 5.87 4.45 0.91
N SER A 150 6.63 3.38 0.66
CA SER A 150 7.73 3.38 -0.31
C SER A 150 7.24 3.51 -1.76
N GLU A 151 6.06 2.98 -2.10
CA GLU A 151 5.49 3.08 -3.45
C GLU A 151 4.97 4.48 -3.77
N VAL A 152 4.52 5.21 -2.75
CA VAL A 152 3.83 6.51 -2.89
C VAL A 152 4.76 7.69 -2.56
N HIS A 153 5.62 7.57 -1.56
CA HIS A 153 6.43 8.66 -1.01
C HIS A 153 7.91 8.57 -1.36
N ASN A 154 8.35 7.62 -2.19
CA ASN A 154 9.76 7.53 -2.59
C ASN A 154 10.14 8.74 -3.48
N PRO A 155 10.91 9.72 -2.97
CA PRO A 155 11.22 10.96 -3.67
C PRO A 155 12.23 10.77 -4.81
N SER A 156 12.81 9.57 -4.94
CA SER A 156 13.74 9.19 -6.01
C SER A 156 13.00 8.93 -7.34
N VAL A 157 11.67 8.85 -7.32
CA VAL A 157 10.85 8.48 -8.47
C VAL A 157 10.39 9.74 -9.20
N ASN A 158 11.14 10.14 -10.23
CA ASN A 158 10.77 11.27 -11.08
C ASN A 158 9.57 10.87 -11.97
N ARG A 159 8.36 11.28 -11.57
CA ARG A 159 7.13 10.96 -12.31
C ARG A 159 7.17 11.57 -13.70
N LYS A 160 6.87 10.76 -14.72
CA LYS A 160 6.94 11.16 -16.13
C LYS A 160 5.74 10.59 -16.90
N ILE A 161 5.60 10.94 -18.17
CA ILE A 161 4.69 10.24 -19.07
C ILE A 161 5.41 9.00 -19.61
N ASN A 162 4.73 7.84 -19.63
CA ASN A 162 5.28 6.63 -20.24
C ASN A 162 5.22 6.73 -21.76
N ILE A 163 6.19 7.43 -22.35
CA ILE A 163 6.20 7.81 -23.78
C ILE A 163 6.14 6.62 -24.73
N ASP A 164 6.60 5.45 -24.29
CA ASP A 164 6.65 4.22 -25.09
C ASP A 164 5.26 3.57 -25.25
N ARG A 165 4.25 4.02 -24.49
CA ARG A 165 2.91 3.44 -24.51
C ARG A 165 2.01 4.07 -25.57
N PRO A 166 1.14 3.30 -26.26
CA PRO A 166 0.23 3.86 -27.28
C PRO A 166 -0.72 4.95 -26.76
N TYR A 167 -1.10 4.91 -25.48
CA TYR A 167 -1.99 5.92 -24.89
C TYR A 167 -1.29 7.27 -24.68
N SER A 168 0.05 7.30 -24.57
CA SER A 168 0.80 8.53 -24.30
C SER A 168 0.60 9.56 -25.41
N LYS A 169 0.52 9.09 -26.65
CA LYS A 169 0.27 9.90 -27.86
C LYS A 169 -1.11 10.57 -27.88
N LYS A 170 -2.02 10.15 -26.99
CA LYS A 170 -3.37 10.71 -26.86
C LYS A 170 -3.49 11.70 -25.69
N ILE A 171 -2.42 11.88 -24.92
CA ILE A 171 -2.31 12.92 -23.90
C ILE A 171 -1.98 14.23 -24.63
N SER A 172 -2.77 15.27 -24.43
CA SER A 172 -2.46 16.59 -24.99
C SER A 172 -1.27 17.22 -24.26
N LYS A 173 -0.59 18.17 -24.91
CA LYS A 173 0.50 18.90 -24.26
C LYS A 173 0.02 19.64 -23.02
N GLU A 174 -1.19 20.19 -23.05
CA GLU A 174 -1.78 20.87 -21.90
C GLU A 174 -2.01 19.91 -20.72
N ASP A 175 -2.49 18.70 -20.98
CA ASP A 175 -2.71 17.69 -19.96
C ASP A 175 -1.39 17.12 -19.41
N GLU A 176 -0.37 16.96 -20.26
CA GLU A 176 0.99 16.58 -19.84
C GLU A 176 1.62 17.63 -18.93
N ILE A 177 1.58 18.91 -19.31
CA ILE A 177 2.14 20.00 -18.50
C ILE A 177 1.43 20.07 -17.15
N ARG A 178 0.09 19.97 -17.15
CA ARG A 178 -0.69 19.96 -15.90
C ARG A 178 -0.30 18.77 -15.01
N TYR A 179 -0.23 17.57 -15.59
CA TYR A 179 0.16 16.36 -14.88
C TYR A 179 1.52 16.53 -14.21
N LEU A 180 2.56 16.93 -14.97
CA LEU A 180 3.91 17.06 -14.41
C LEU A 180 3.97 18.11 -13.28
N PHE A 181 3.26 19.23 -13.43
CA PHE A 181 3.16 20.25 -12.39
C PHE A 181 2.48 19.71 -11.11
N GLU A 182 1.35 19.01 -11.23
CA GLU A 182 0.65 18.40 -10.10
C GLU A 182 1.53 17.38 -9.37
N GLN A 183 2.29 16.58 -10.12
CA GLN A 183 3.20 15.59 -9.55
C GLN A 183 4.39 16.23 -8.83
N GLU A 184 4.99 17.28 -9.40
CA GLU A 184 6.05 18.04 -8.75
C GLU A 184 5.57 18.67 -7.43
N LEU A 185 4.39 19.30 -7.45
CA LEU A 185 3.79 19.90 -6.26
C LEU A 185 3.49 18.85 -5.19
N SER A 186 2.91 17.72 -5.57
CA SER A 186 2.59 16.62 -4.64
C SER A 186 3.86 16.05 -4.01
N THR A 187 4.92 15.85 -4.81
CA THR A 187 6.22 15.36 -4.33
C THR A 187 6.84 16.32 -3.34
N LYS A 188 6.78 17.62 -3.64
CA LYS A 188 7.29 18.67 -2.74
C LYS A 188 6.53 18.69 -1.42
N LEU A 189 5.19 18.73 -1.45
CA LEU A 189 4.35 18.71 -0.26
C LEU A 189 4.59 17.48 0.61
N ILE A 190 4.71 16.31 -0.02
CA ILE A 190 5.07 15.06 0.66
C ILE A 190 6.43 15.21 1.34
N SER A 191 7.46 15.63 0.60
CA SER A 191 8.83 15.72 1.14
C SER A 191 8.96 16.72 2.31
N GLU A 192 8.11 17.76 2.34
CA GLU A 192 8.11 18.77 3.39
C GLU A 192 7.32 18.34 4.64
N ASN A 193 6.32 17.47 4.51
CA ASN A 193 5.38 17.12 5.60
C ASN A 193 5.48 15.67 6.08
N ALA A 194 6.07 14.77 5.29
CA ALA A 194 6.19 13.35 5.59
C ALA A 194 7.61 12.88 5.28
N SER A 195 8.33 12.40 6.30
CA SER A 195 9.68 11.87 6.12
C SER A 195 9.68 10.35 6.18
N PHE A 196 9.96 9.72 5.03
CA PHE A 196 10.20 8.28 4.93
C PHE A 196 11.34 7.80 5.85
N HIS A 197 12.22 8.72 6.26
CA HIS A 197 13.29 8.44 7.22
C HIS A 197 12.79 7.79 8.53
N ASN A 198 11.63 8.23 9.03
CA ASN A 198 11.06 7.63 10.24
C ASN A 198 10.65 6.17 10.02
N SER A 199 10.12 5.86 8.83
CA SER A 199 9.82 4.48 8.41
C SER A 199 11.11 3.66 8.29
N ASP A 200 12.22 4.22 7.78
CA ASP A 200 13.50 3.52 7.77
C ASP A 200 14.03 3.22 9.18
N ILE A 201 13.89 4.17 10.12
CA ILE A 201 14.28 3.96 11.52
C ILE A 201 13.49 2.79 12.14
N ILE A 202 12.17 2.75 11.96
CA ILE A 202 11.33 1.68 12.52
C ILE A 202 11.63 0.34 11.83
N LYS A 203 11.84 0.33 10.51
CA LYS A 203 12.23 -0.88 9.78
C LYS A 203 13.55 -1.45 10.32
N ASN A 204 14.56 -0.60 10.53
CA ASN A 204 15.86 -1.04 11.05
C ASN A 204 15.75 -1.64 12.46
N LYS A 205 14.84 -1.13 13.31
CA LYS A 205 14.55 -1.73 14.63
C LYS A 205 13.94 -3.13 14.51
N PHE A 206 12.94 -3.31 13.63
CA PHE A 206 12.41 -4.65 13.36
C PHE A 206 13.50 -5.58 12.84
N ASP A 207 14.28 -5.13 11.86
CA ASP A 207 15.37 -5.92 11.27
C ASP A 207 16.41 -6.36 12.32
N ALA A 208 16.71 -5.51 13.32
CA ALA A 208 17.60 -5.85 14.42
C ALA A 208 17.06 -6.99 15.31
N ILE A 209 15.75 -7.01 15.57
CA ILE A 209 15.08 -8.09 16.31
C ILE A 209 15.21 -9.41 15.53
N PHE A 210 14.90 -9.42 14.23
CA PHE A 210 14.95 -10.64 13.40
C PHE A 210 16.38 -11.13 13.11
N LEU A 211 17.38 -10.25 13.18
CA LEU A 211 18.80 -10.62 13.12
C LEU A 211 19.36 -11.12 14.47
N GLY A 212 18.56 -11.14 15.54
CA GLY A 212 19.01 -11.55 16.88
C GLY A 212 20.01 -10.58 17.51
N LYS A 213 20.03 -9.32 17.05
CA LYS A 213 20.92 -8.27 17.56
C LYS A 213 20.33 -7.51 18.76
N GLU A 214 19.03 -7.62 18.98
CA GLU A 214 18.33 -7.10 20.16
C GLU A 214 17.59 -8.23 20.87
N SER A 215 17.96 -8.51 22.12
CA SER A 215 17.51 -9.69 22.88
C SER A 215 16.25 -9.46 23.72
N GLN A 216 15.55 -8.33 23.56
CA GLN A 216 14.35 -8.03 24.33
C GLN A 216 13.26 -7.51 23.41
N ILE A 217 12.18 -8.28 23.30
CA ILE A 217 10.89 -7.83 22.79
C ILE A 217 10.34 -6.82 23.82
N ILE A 218 10.90 -5.62 23.83
CA ILE A 218 10.26 -4.48 24.50
C ILE A 218 9.23 -3.97 23.51
N LEU A 219 7.98 -4.42 23.73
CA LEU A 219 6.73 -3.74 23.42
C LEU A 219 6.94 -2.40 22.69
N ILE A 220 7.10 -2.45 21.36
CA ILE A 220 6.94 -1.29 20.50
C ILE A 220 5.43 -1.04 20.37
N PHE A 221 4.80 -0.63 21.46
CA PHE A 221 3.58 0.16 21.39
C PHE A 221 4.04 1.56 20.99
N VAL A 222 4.01 1.86 19.69
CA VAL A 222 4.20 3.23 19.23
C VAL A 222 3.05 4.05 19.78
N SER A 223 3.35 4.87 20.79
CA SER A 223 2.63 6.11 21.06
C SER A 223 2.69 6.96 19.79
N ILE A 224 1.72 6.77 18.89
CA ILE A 224 1.30 7.83 17.97
C ILE A 224 0.12 8.52 18.66
N SER A 225 0.44 9.35 19.64
CA SER A 225 -0.50 10.26 20.27
C SER A 225 0.15 11.64 20.29
N ASN A 226 -0.26 12.46 19.31
CA ASN A 226 -0.22 13.92 19.18
C ASN A 226 1.06 14.67 19.55
#